data_AF-A0A397E9B9-F1
#
_entry.id   AF-A0A397E9B9-F1
#
_cell.length_a   1.000
_cell.length_b   1.000
_cell.length_c   1.000
_cell.angle_alpha   90.00
_cell.angle_beta   90.00
_cell.angle_gamma   90.00
#
_symmetry.space_group_name_H-M   'P 1'
#
loop_
_entity.id
_entity.type
_entity.pdbx_description
1 polymer ?
#
loop_
_entity_poly.entity_id
_entity_poly.type
_entity_poly.pdbx_seq_one_letter_code
_entity_poly.pdbx_strand_id
1 'polypeptide(L)'
;MLQDLLDQWPQHVNPLLEEAEAAMKRNLKTLMLQGPQDALTNTSIAQPAILTHSTAVLRILQREADFDVASEVHSVLGHSLGQFTALVAAEALSFHDAIDLVVHTIHP
;
A
#
# COMPACT_ATOMS: atom_id res chain seq x y z
N MET A 1 4.45 6.03 11.40
CA MET A 1 3.69 6.10 10.13
C MET A 1 4.67 6.35 8.99
N LEU A 2 4.73 5.52 7.95
CA LEU A 2 5.72 5.51 6.84
C LEU A 2 7.22 5.70 7.17
N GLN A 3 7.62 6.83 7.79
CA GLN A 3 9.01 7.13 8.19
C GLN A 3 9.63 5.95 8.96
N ASP A 4 8.94 5.42 9.97
CA ASP A 4 9.44 4.29 10.76
C ASP A 4 9.71 3.04 9.91
N LEU A 5 8.92 2.83 8.84
CA LEU A 5 9.14 1.71 7.92
C LEU A 5 10.30 1.99 6.96
N LEU A 6 10.44 3.23 6.50
CA LEU A 6 11.55 3.65 5.62
C LEU A 6 12.90 3.61 6.35
N ASP A 7 12.94 3.94 7.63
CA ASP A 7 14.17 3.93 8.42
C ASP A 7 14.65 2.51 8.71
N GLN A 8 13.72 1.56 8.89
CA GLN A 8 14.05 0.18 9.25
C GLN A 8 14.14 -0.76 8.04
N TRP A 9 13.26 -0.60 7.06
CA TRP A 9 13.11 -1.51 5.91
C TRP A 9 12.96 -0.79 4.56
N PRO A 10 13.89 0.12 4.20
CA PRO A 10 13.79 0.85 2.94
C PRO A 10 13.73 -0.08 1.72
N GLN A 11 14.35 -1.26 1.79
CA GLN A 11 14.35 -2.27 0.73
C GLN A 11 12.97 -2.87 0.43
N HIS A 12 12.06 -2.89 1.41
CA HIS A 12 10.70 -3.43 1.24
C HIS A 12 9.70 -2.33 0.91
N VAL A 13 9.99 -1.08 1.30
CA VAL A 13 9.07 0.04 1.18
C VAL A 13 9.28 0.85 -0.10
N ASN A 14 10.53 1.14 -0.49
CA ASN A 14 10.81 1.97 -1.66
C ASN A 14 10.24 1.40 -2.97
N PRO A 15 10.33 0.09 -3.28
CA PRO A 15 9.77 -0.45 -4.52
C PRO A 15 8.25 -0.24 -4.62
N LEU A 16 7.53 -0.41 -3.52
CA LEU A 16 6.08 -0.18 -3.47
C LEU A 16 5.72 1.30 -3.65
N LEU A 17 6.54 2.21 -3.09
CA LEU A 17 6.36 3.64 -3.32
C LEU A 17 6.61 3.99 -4.78
N GLU A 18 7.69 3.51 -5.39
CA GLU A 18 8.01 3.77 -6.80
C GLU A 18 6.89 3.30 -7.74
N GLU A 19 6.35 2.11 -7.49
CA GLU A 19 5.25 1.54 -8.26
C GLU A 19 3.94 2.33 -8.07
N ALA A 20 3.63 2.74 -6.84
CA ALA A 20 2.47 3.59 -6.58
C ALA A 20 2.62 5.00 -7.19
N GLU A 21 3.81 5.58 -7.16
CA GLU A 21 4.11 6.87 -7.78
C GLU A 21 3.95 6.83 -9.30
N ALA A 22 4.34 5.71 -9.92
CA ALA A 22 4.14 5.47 -11.35
C ALA A 22 2.65 5.42 -11.72
N ALA A 23 1.85 4.65 -10.97
CA ALA A 23 0.41 4.55 -11.18
C ALA A 23 -0.30 5.90 -10.99
N MET A 24 0.04 6.62 -9.91
CA MET A 24 -0.55 7.92 -9.59
C MET A 24 -0.07 9.07 -10.48
N LYS A 25 1.08 8.93 -11.14
CA LYS A 25 1.82 10.02 -11.81
C LYS A 25 2.11 11.20 -10.88
N ARG A 26 2.36 10.92 -9.60
CA ARG A 26 2.58 11.90 -8.52
C ARG A 26 3.57 11.35 -7.49
N ASN A 27 4.28 12.23 -6.78
CA ASN A 27 5.22 11.82 -5.73
C ASN A 27 4.50 11.52 -4.40
N LEU A 28 3.98 10.31 -4.27
CA LEU A 28 3.30 9.79 -3.09
C LEU A 28 4.19 9.82 -1.84
N LYS A 29 5.48 9.50 -1.95
CA LYS A 29 6.40 9.49 -0.80
C LYS A 29 6.48 10.86 -0.13
N THR A 30 6.67 11.92 -0.92
CA THR A 30 6.71 13.30 -0.42
C THR A 30 5.38 13.71 0.16
N LEU A 31 4.25 13.35 -0.49
CA LEU A 31 2.92 13.63 0.05
C LEU A 31 2.72 12.97 1.42
N MET A 32 3.11 11.71 1.59
CA MET A 32 2.95 10.97 2.85
C MET A 32 3.85 11.49 3.98
N LEU A 33 5.04 12.00 3.68
CA LEU A 33 6.00 12.48 4.69
C LEU A 33 5.85 13.96 5.03
N GLN A 34 5.49 14.78 4.05
CA GLN A 34 5.58 16.24 4.14
C GLN A 34 4.31 16.97 3.65
N GLY A 35 3.33 16.22 3.15
CA GLY A 35 2.09 16.79 2.64
C GLY A 35 1.26 17.47 3.73
N PRO A 36 0.52 18.54 3.38
CA PRO A 36 -0.40 19.16 4.33
C PRO A 36 -1.56 18.19 4.65
N GLN A 37 -2.14 18.33 5.83
CA GLN A 37 -3.11 17.38 6.36
C GLN A 37 -4.36 17.23 5.48
N ASP A 38 -4.81 18.32 4.86
CA ASP A 38 -5.93 18.34 3.92
C ASP A 38 -5.63 17.50 2.66
N ALA A 39 -4.41 17.59 2.11
CA ALA A 39 -3.98 16.75 1.00
C ALA A 39 -3.94 15.26 1.39
N LEU A 40 -3.48 14.93 2.60
CA LEU A 40 -3.45 13.56 3.10
C LEU A 40 -4.86 12.96 3.27
N THR A 41 -5.86 13.78 3.57
CA THR A 41 -7.26 13.34 3.68
C THR A 41 -7.99 13.28 2.34
N ASN A 42 -7.41 13.81 1.26
CA ASN A 42 -7.99 13.71 -0.06
C ASN A 42 -7.99 12.25 -0.51
N THR A 43 -9.15 11.70 -0.86
CA THR A 43 -9.33 10.31 -1.30
C THR A 43 -8.33 9.88 -2.39
N SER A 44 -8.00 10.76 -3.35
CA SER A 44 -7.04 10.51 -4.43
C SER A 44 -5.60 10.30 -3.96
N ILE A 45 -5.28 10.66 -2.72
CA ILE A 45 -3.98 10.46 -2.08
C ILE A 45 -4.11 9.43 -0.97
N ALA A 46 -5.13 9.57 -0.11
CA ALA A 46 -5.37 8.72 1.03
C ALA A 46 -5.49 7.25 0.63
N GLN A 47 -6.26 6.94 -0.42
CA GLN A 47 -6.48 5.54 -0.79
C GLN A 47 -5.21 4.84 -1.34
N PRO A 48 -4.48 5.41 -2.32
CA PRO A 48 -3.19 4.87 -2.72
C PRO A 48 -2.19 4.77 -1.56
N ALA A 49 -2.14 5.78 -0.69
CA ALA A 49 -1.25 5.80 0.48
C ALA A 49 -1.55 4.65 1.44
N ILE A 50 -2.82 4.40 1.75
CA ILE A 50 -3.26 3.34 2.67
C ILE A 50 -2.96 1.96 2.08
N LEU A 51 -3.25 1.74 0.79
CA LEU A 51 -2.94 0.47 0.12
C LEU A 51 -1.43 0.20 0.11
N THR A 52 -0.63 1.21 -0.25
CA THR A 52 0.84 1.12 -0.30
C THR A 52 1.42 0.83 1.08
N HIS A 53 0.98 1.56 2.11
CA HIS A 53 1.45 1.37 3.48
C HIS A 53 1.09 -0.01 4.02
N SER A 54 -0.17 -0.43 3.86
CA SER A 54 -0.65 -1.73 4.35
C SER A 54 0.08 -2.88 3.66
N THR A 55 0.33 -2.76 2.35
CA THR A 55 1.11 -3.75 1.59
C THR A 55 2.56 -3.78 2.05
N ALA A 56 3.16 -2.62 2.33
CA ALA A 56 4.54 -2.56 2.85
C ALA A 56 4.65 -3.29 4.19
N VAL A 57 3.71 -3.07 5.11
CA VAL A 57 3.66 -3.81 6.39
C VAL A 57 3.56 -5.31 6.15
N LEU A 58 2.68 -5.75 5.25
CA LEU A 58 2.56 -7.18 4.91
C LEU A 58 3.89 -7.74 4.37
N ARG A 59 4.55 -7.05 3.43
CA ARG A 59 5.83 -7.49 2.86
C ARG A 59 6.92 -7.57 3.93
N ILE A 60 6.96 -6.61 4.85
CA ILE A 60 7.89 -6.64 5.99
C ILE A 60 7.62 -7.87 6.86
N LEU A 61 6.38 -8.16 7.22
CA LEU A 61 6.04 -9.36 8.00
C LEU A 61 6.48 -10.64 7.27
N GLN A 62 6.21 -10.74 5.97
CA GLN A 62 6.61 -11.89 5.16
C GLN A 62 8.13 -12.10 5.09
N ARG A 63 8.91 -11.01 5.09
CA ARG A 63 10.37 -11.08 4.87
C ARG A 63 11.19 -11.10 6.14
N GLU A 64 10.72 -10.42 7.18
CA GLU A 64 11.47 -10.16 8.40
C GLU A 64 10.96 -10.98 9.59
N ALA A 65 9.70 -11.44 9.53
CA ALA A 65 9.06 -12.22 10.59
C ALA A 65 8.67 -13.65 10.14
N ASP A 66 9.09 -14.07 8.94
CA ASP A 66 8.78 -15.39 8.35
C ASP A 66 7.27 -15.69 8.32
N PHE A 67 6.44 -14.64 8.19
CA PHE A 67 4.98 -14.77 8.20
C PHE A 67 4.47 -15.19 6.81
N ASP A 68 3.81 -16.34 6.73
CA ASP A 68 3.22 -16.84 5.48
C ASP A 68 1.69 -16.81 5.53
N VAL A 69 1.11 -15.92 4.73
CA VAL A 69 -0.36 -15.77 4.64
C VAL A 69 -1.02 -17.09 4.23
N ALA A 70 -0.43 -17.85 3.30
CA ALA A 70 -1.06 -19.03 2.76
C ALA A 70 -1.19 -20.18 3.77
N SER A 71 -0.23 -20.30 4.69
CA SER A 71 -0.21 -21.35 5.71
C SER A 71 -0.78 -20.92 7.06
N GLU A 72 -0.73 -19.62 7.40
CA GLU A 72 -1.12 -19.13 8.72
C GLU A 72 -2.50 -18.45 8.75
N VAL A 73 -3.04 -18.03 7.60
CA VAL A 73 -4.30 -17.26 7.52
C VAL A 73 -5.39 -18.04 6.80
N HIS A 74 -6.51 -18.29 7.50
CA HIS A 74 -7.67 -18.95 6.90
C HIS A 74 -8.51 -18.04 5.99
N SER A 75 -8.56 -16.74 6.30
CA SER A 75 -9.39 -15.78 5.57
C SER A 75 -8.83 -14.38 5.70
N VAL A 76 -8.93 -13.61 4.62
CA VAL A 76 -8.58 -12.19 4.57
C VAL A 76 -9.84 -11.37 4.29
N LEU A 77 -9.95 -10.22 4.95
CA LEU A 77 -11.09 -9.32 4.82
C LEU A 77 -10.59 -7.88 4.82
N GLY A 78 -11.29 -7.01 4.12
CA GLY A 78 -10.96 -5.59 4.07
C GLY A 78 -12.20 -4.75 3.84
N HIS A 79 -12.34 -3.67 4.62
CA HIS A 79 -13.48 -2.77 4.51
C HIS A 79 -13.24 -1.71 3.43
N SER A 80 -14.17 -1.59 2.47
CA SER A 80 -14.08 -0.64 1.36
C SER A 80 -12.74 -0.78 0.63
N LEU A 81 -11.90 0.25 0.59
CA LEU A 81 -10.55 0.20 0.03
C LEU A 81 -9.71 -0.97 0.58
N GLY A 82 -9.87 -1.31 1.86
CA GLY A 82 -9.10 -2.39 2.48
C GLY A 82 -9.26 -3.73 1.76
N GLN A 83 -10.33 -3.93 0.98
CA GLN A 83 -10.52 -5.13 0.18
C GLN A 83 -9.36 -5.34 -0.82
N PHE A 84 -8.74 -4.27 -1.33
CA PHE A 84 -7.61 -4.37 -2.24
C PHE A 84 -6.36 -4.88 -1.52
N THR A 85 -6.09 -4.42 -0.30
CA THR A 85 -5.02 -4.98 0.54
C THR A 85 -5.28 -6.45 0.86
N ALA A 86 -6.53 -6.82 1.15
CA ALA A 86 -6.89 -8.22 1.38
C ALA A 86 -6.67 -9.09 0.13
N LEU A 87 -7.05 -8.60 -1.06
CA LEU A 87 -6.81 -9.31 -2.32
C LEU A 87 -5.33 -9.45 -2.65
N VAL A 88 -4.52 -8.42 -2.36
CA VAL A 88 -3.04 -8.51 -2.48
C VAL A 88 -2.47 -9.53 -1.49
N ALA A 89 -2.99 -9.56 -0.26
CA ALA A 89 -2.55 -10.51 0.75
C ALA A 89 -2.87 -11.97 0.37
N ALA A 90 -4.04 -12.21 -0.22
CA ALA A 90 -4.43 -13.52 -0.75
C ALA A 90 -3.79 -13.85 -2.11
N GLU A 91 -2.87 -13.02 -2.62
CA GLU A 91 -2.25 -13.16 -3.95
C GLU A 91 -3.26 -13.24 -5.12
N ALA A 92 -4.50 -12.79 -4.89
CA ALA A 92 -5.54 -12.73 -5.91
C ALA A 92 -5.36 -11.53 -6.85
N LEU A 93 -4.69 -10.48 -6.37
CA LEU A 93 -4.19 -9.36 -7.17
C LEU A 93 -2.71 -9.14 -6.89
N SER A 94 -1.96 -8.74 -7.92
CA SER A 94 -0.66 -8.12 -7.69
C SER A 94 -0.83 -6.74 -7.05
N PHE A 95 0.23 -6.22 -6.39
CA PHE A 95 0.19 -4.84 -5.89
C PHE A 95 -0.01 -3.85 -7.04
N HIS A 96 0.64 -4.08 -8.19
CA HIS A 96 0.47 -3.34 -9.44
C HIS A 96 -1.00 -3.19 -9.83
N ASP A 97 -1.70 -4.32 -9.98
CA ASP A 97 -3.10 -4.31 -10.41
C ASP A 97 -3.99 -3.63 -9.38
N ALA A 98 -3.73 -3.87 -8.08
CA ALA A 98 -4.48 -3.25 -7.01
C ALA A 98 -4.30 -1.73 -6.98
N ILE A 99 -3.07 -1.22 -7.13
CA ILE A 99 -2.80 0.22 -7.08
C ILE A 99 -3.36 0.91 -8.33
N ASP A 100 -3.26 0.29 -9.51
CA ASP A 100 -3.86 0.79 -10.74
C ASP A 100 -5.39 0.88 -10.60
N LEU A 101 -6.05 -0.17 -10.12
CA LEU A 101 -7.50 -0.17 -9.90
C LEU A 101 -7.93 0.92 -8.92
N VAL A 102 -7.21 1.08 -7.81
CA VAL A 102 -7.50 2.12 -6.82
C VAL A 102 -7.36 3.51 -7.43
N VAL A 103 -6.28 3.78 -8.15
CA VAL A 103 -6.06 5.10 -8.79
C VAL A 103 -7.16 5.41 -9.82
N HIS A 104 -7.56 4.44 -10.65
CA HIS A 104 -8.61 4.63 -11.65
C HIS A 104 -10.00 4.78 -11.04
N THR A 105 -10.31 4.07 -9.96
CA THR A 105 -11.64 4.12 -9.32
C THR A 105 -11.94 5.49 -8.69
N ILE A 106 -10.91 6.27 -8.37
CA ILE A 106 -11.05 7.60 -7.75
C ILE A 106 -11.26 8.70 -8.80
N HIS A 107 -11.01 8.41 -10.09
CA HIS A 107 -11.13 9.34 -11.21
C HIS A 107 -12.14 8.81 -12.26
N PRO A 108 -13.47 9.00 -12.07
CA PRO A 108 -14.48 8.69 -13.08
C PRO A 108 -14.48 9.68 -14.26
#